data_AF-A0A1Z4LJ53-F1
#
_entry.id   AF-A0A1Z4LJ53-F1
#
_cell.length_a   1.000
_cell.length_b   1.000
_cell.length_c   1.000
_cell.angle_alpha   90.00
_cell.angle_beta   90.00
_cell.angle_gamma   90.00
#
_symmetry.space_group_name_H-M   'P 1'
#
loop_
_entity.id
_entity.type
_entity.pdbx_description
1 polymer ?
#
loop_
_entity_poly.entity_id
_entity_poly.type
_entity_poly.pdbx_seq_one_letter_code
_entity_poly.pdbx_strand_id
1 'polypeptide(L)'
;MRYYPKLARLKLASQFTLFLSIIFIIGITLGGLLLSKALEQKAYSEMKYRGEMVMQMTDAVSSYTVQEIAPLIAQVTDTQTEFIPATIPSLAAKKVVDRFKHDWKYKDFIYKTATLNPTNLDNQADLFEAKLIEQFNRDRTLKILSDFRYLSGKKLFYTAQPLTVTDSSCLKCHSTPESAPKSHVEKYGTRNGYGWKLNQVIGSQIIYIPASEVFVNVRRAIFLFLGIFMSVFALVIVSTKYLITARVIQPLKPMAKIAQIISQETIDVNQVCILEHQQLKKIVKRKDELGQLGRVFQDMVSEIYHRQQQEQRRADELSRQLQQLQAETEQTIITQEVQEITESDYFQQLQQTAREIRSEGGTS
;
A
#
# COMPACT_ATOMS: atom_id res chain seq x y z
N MET A 1 14.73 6.94 -25.28
CA MET A 1 14.53 6.03 -24.12
C MET A 1 15.75 6.13 -23.21
N ARG A 2 15.59 6.72 -22.03
CA ARG A 2 16.69 7.04 -21.10
C ARG A 2 17.06 5.77 -20.32
N TYR A 3 18.15 5.12 -20.71
CA TYR A 3 18.74 3.96 -20.03
C TYR A 3 19.15 4.35 -18.59
N TYR A 4 18.62 3.67 -17.57
CA TYR A 4 18.98 3.89 -16.16
C TYR A 4 20.08 2.89 -15.72
N PRO A 5 21.37 3.30 -15.63
CA PRO A 5 22.51 2.38 -15.48
C PRO A 5 22.63 1.73 -14.08
N LYS A 6 21.88 2.18 -13.08
CA LYS A 6 21.96 1.64 -11.71
C LYS A 6 21.15 0.35 -11.49
N LEU A 7 20.07 0.14 -12.25
CA LEU A 7 19.24 -1.08 -12.12
C LEU A 7 19.94 -2.33 -12.66
N ALA A 8 20.82 -2.18 -13.65
CA ALA A 8 21.51 -3.28 -14.33
C ALA A 8 22.52 -4.05 -13.44
N ARG A 9 22.92 -3.51 -12.29
CA ARG A 9 23.84 -4.18 -11.34
C ARG A 9 23.14 -5.08 -10.32
N LEU A 10 21.81 -5.06 -10.25
CA LEU A 10 21.05 -5.85 -9.29
C LEU A 10 20.78 -7.25 -9.85
N LYS A 11 20.87 -8.28 -9.00
CA LYS A 11 20.45 -9.65 -9.34
C LYS A 11 18.98 -9.62 -9.80
N LEU A 12 18.62 -10.43 -10.80
CA LEU A 12 17.29 -10.45 -11.42
C LEU A 12 16.13 -10.42 -10.40
N ALA A 13 16.17 -11.28 -9.38
CA ALA A 13 15.14 -11.31 -8.32
C ALA A 13 15.01 -9.98 -7.56
N SER A 14 16.10 -9.24 -7.38
CA SER A 14 16.09 -7.94 -6.71
C SER A 14 15.47 -6.84 -7.57
N GLN A 15 15.64 -6.91 -8.89
CA GLN A 15 14.98 -5.97 -9.81
C GLN A 15 13.46 -6.15 -9.76
N PHE A 16 12.98 -7.39 -9.83
CA PHE A 16 11.56 -7.72 -9.68
C PHE A 16 11.01 -7.31 -8.31
N THR A 17 11.76 -7.59 -7.24
CA THR A 17 11.36 -7.20 -5.88
C THR A 17 11.24 -5.68 -5.75
N LEU A 18 12.20 -4.93 -6.30
CA LEU A 18 12.19 -3.47 -6.27
C LEU A 18 11.00 -2.91 -7.07
N PHE A 19 10.78 -3.42 -8.28
CA PHE A 19 9.65 -3.02 -9.12
C PHE A 19 8.30 -3.26 -8.41
N LEU A 20 8.11 -4.45 -7.84
CA LEU A 20 6.88 -4.80 -7.13
C LEU A 20 6.70 -3.96 -5.86
N SER A 21 7.78 -3.62 -5.17
CA SER A 21 7.77 -2.72 -4.01
C SER A 21 7.36 -1.30 -4.39
N ILE A 22 7.81 -0.78 -5.53
CA ILE A 22 7.41 0.55 -6.02
C ILE A 22 5.92 0.58 -6.34
N ILE A 23 5.43 -0.41 -7.10
CA ILE A 23 4.00 -0.54 -7.41
C ILE A 23 3.18 -0.61 -6.12
N PHE A 24 3.66 -1.37 -5.14
CA PHE A 24 3.00 -1.50 -3.85
C PHE A 24 2.92 -0.17 -3.09
N ILE A 25 4.01 0.59 -3.00
CA ILE A 25 4.03 1.91 -2.34
C ILE A 25 3.03 2.84 -3.01
N ILE A 26 2.99 2.87 -4.34
CA ILE A 26 2.03 3.67 -5.11
C ILE A 26 0.59 3.20 -4.82
N GLY A 27 0.35 1.90 -4.87
CA GLY A 27 -0.97 1.30 -4.62
C GLY A 27 -1.50 1.56 -3.22
N ILE A 28 -0.67 1.41 -2.18
CA ILE A 28 -1.04 1.75 -0.80
C ILE A 28 -1.33 3.23 -0.64
N THR A 29 -0.50 4.09 -1.23
CA THR A 29 -0.67 5.54 -1.07
C THR A 29 -1.96 5.97 -1.74
N LEU A 30 -2.21 5.56 -2.98
CA LEU A 30 -3.42 5.89 -3.72
C LEU A 30 -4.66 5.27 -3.07
N GLY A 31 -4.62 3.97 -2.75
CA GLY A 31 -5.73 3.25 -2.12
C GLY A 31 -6.06 3.80 -0.74
N GLY A 32 -5.05 4.12 0.07
CA GLY A 32 -5.19 4.74 1.38
C GLY A 32 -5.82 6.13 1.32
N LEU A 33 -5.38 6.97 0.39
CA LEU A 33 -5.97 8.30 0.18
C LEU A 33 -7.43 8.23 -0.28
N LEU A 34 -7.73 7.35 -1.25
CA LEU A 34 -9.10 7.15 -1.74
C LEU A 34 -10.03 6.63 -0.64
N LEU A 35 -9.58 5.62 0.11
CA LEU A 35 -10.35 5.06 1.21
C LEU A 35 -10.56 6.09 2.33
N SER A 36 -9.54 6.87 2.68
CA SER A 36 -9.66 7.94 3.69
C SER A 36 -10.73 8.94 3.29
N LYS A 37 -10.70 9.45 2.06
CA LYS A 37 -11.73 10.38 1.56
C LYS A 37 -13.12 9.77 1.56
N ALA A 38 -13.25 8.52 1.10
CA ALA A 38 -14.54 7.83 1.07
C ALA A 38 -15.13 7.64 2.47
N LEU A 39 -14.29 7.28 3.46
CA LEU A 39 -14.72 7.10 4.84
C LEU A 39 -15.03 8.44 5.53
N GLU A 40 -14.26 9.49 5.28
CA GLU A 40 -14.54 10.83 5.79
C GLU A 40 -15.87 11.37 5.26
N GLN A 41 -16.13 11.21 3.96
CA GLN A 41 -17.39 11.61 3.34
C GLN A 41 -18.57 10.80 3.90
N LYS A 42 -18.40 9.48 4.08
CA LYS A 42 -19.41 8.63 4.72
C LYS A 42 -19.68 9.07 6.16
N ALA A 43 -18.63 9.38 6.93
CA ALA A 43 -18.76 9.87 8.29
C ALA A 43 -19.50 11.20 8.35
N TYR A 44 -19.20 12.13 7.45
CA TYR A 44 -19.90 13.41 7.32
C TYR A 44 -21.40 13.22 7.05
N SER A 45 -21.74 12.42 6.04
CA SER A 45 -23.14 12.16 5.67
C SER A 45 -23.91 11.46 6.80
N GLU A 46 -23.28 10.52 7.49
CA GLU A 46 -23.88 9.84 8.64
C GLU A 46 -24.16 10.81 9.80
N MET A 47 -23.20 11.69 10.13
CA MET A 47 -23.40 12.70 11.17
C MET A 47 -24.48 13.71 10.79
N LYS A 48 -24.50 14.15 9.53
CA LYS A 48 -25.56 15.02 8.99
C LYS A 48 -26.93 14.39 9.15
N TYR A 49 -27.09 13.15 8.68
CA TYR A 49 -28.35 12.42 8.79
C TYR A 49 -28.82 12.26 10.24
N ARG A 50 -27.91 11.88 11.15
CA ARG A 50 -28.23 11.77 12.58
C ARG A 50 -28.63 13.12 13.19
N GLY A 51 -27.92 14.19 12.86
CA GLY A 51 -28.25 15.54 13.32
C GLY A 51 -29.63 15.99 12.86
N GLU A 52 -29.95 15.79 11.57
CA GLU A 52 -31.25 16.12 10.99
C GLU A 52 -32.39 15.26 11.57
N MET A 53 -32.15 13.96 11.78
CA MET A 53 -33.13 13.06 12.42
C MET A 53 -33.48 13.51 13.84
N VAL A 54 -32.47 13.85 14.65
CA VAL A 54 -32.73 14.35 16.01
C VAL A 54 -33.40 15.72 15.96
N MET A 55 -33.03 16.59 15.00
CA MET A 55 -33.68 17.88 14.81
C MET A 55 -35.18 17.72 14.50
N GLN A 56 -35.53 16.87 13.53
CA GLN A 56 -36.93 16.58 13.20
C GLN A 56 -37.70 16.01 14.40
N MET A 57 -37.06 15.17 15.20
CA MET A 57 -37.67 14.69 16.44
C MET A 57 -37.91 15.84 17.44
N THR A 58 -36.96 16.76 17.61
CA THR A 58 -37.16 17.92 18.49
C THR A 58 -38.28 18.83 18.00
N ASP A 59 -38.46 18.96 16.69
CA ASP A 59 -39.58 19.71 16.11
C ASP A 59 -40.92 19.00 16.32
N ALA A 60 -40.97 17.68 16.14
CA ALA A 60 -42.16 16.88 16.41
C ALA A 60 -42.60 16.99 17.87
N VAL A 61 -41.65 16.89 18.82
CA VAL A 61 -41.92 17.07 20.25
C VAL A 61 -42.41 18.48 20.55
N SER A 62 -41.78 19.49 19.96
CA SER A 62 -42.18 20.90 20.12
C SER A 62 -43.60 21.14 19.59
N SER A 63 -43.90 20.61 18.40
CA SER A 63 -45.22 20.70 17.76
C SER A 63 -46.29 20.03 18.61
N TYR A 64 -46.06 18.79 19.06
CA TYR A 64 -46.97 18.05 19.95
C TYR A 64 -47.23 18.82 21.25
N THR A 65 -46.19 19.41 21.83
CA THR A 65 -46.31 20.19 23.08
C THR A 65 -47.22 21.40 22.91
N VAL A 66 -47.10 22.14 21.80
CA VAL A 66 -47.92 23.35 21.56
C VAL A 66 -49.33 23.01 21.11
N GLN A 67 -49.50 22.00 20.25
CA GLN A 67 -50.78 21.69 19.62
C GLN A 67 -51.70 20.86 20.52
N GLU A 68 -51.14 19.96 21.33
CA GLU A 68 -51.93 19.01 22.12
C GLU A 68 -51.80 19.23 23.62
N ILE A 69 -50.57 19.39 24.14
CA ILE A 69 -50.34 19.45 25.60
C ILE A 69 -50.72 20.82 26.19
N ALA A 70 -50.24 21.92 25.61
CA ALA A 70 -50.46 23.26 26.15
C ALA A 70 -51.94 23.65 26.26
N PRO A 71 -52.83 23.35 25.29
CA PRO A 71 -54.25 23.64 25.40
C PRO A 71 -54.95 22.85 26.51
N LEU A 72 -54.59 21.58 26.72
CA LEU A 72 -55.16 20.76 27.78
C LEU A 72 -54.78 21.27 29.17
N ILE A 73 -53.51 21.65 29.35
CA ILE A 73 -53.03 22.21 30.63
C ILE A 73 -53.69 23.57 30.92
N ALA A 74 -53.87 24.41 29.89
CA ALA A 74 -54.53 25.70 30.04
C ALA A 74 -56.01 25.62 30.50
N GLN A 75 -56.65 24.45 30.37
CA GLN A 75 -58.02 24.22 30.87
C GLN A 75 -58.07 23.91 32.36
N VAL A 76 -57.00 23.38 32.93
CA VAL A 76 -56.97 22.86 34.31
C VAL A 76 -56.09 23.68 35.25
N THR A 77 -55.28 24.59 34.72
CA THR A 77 -54.36 25.41 35.52
C THR A 77 -54.28 26.83 34.99
N ASP A 78 -54.32 27.81 35.89
CA ASP A 78 -54.12 29.21 35.55
C ASP A 78 -52.63 29.54 35.45
N THR A 79 -52.14 29.64 34.20
CA THR A 79 -50.75 30.03 33.90
C THR A 79 -50.34 31.39 34.44
N GLN A 80 -51.28 32.26 34.84
CA GLN A 80 -50.95 33.53 35.51
C GLN A 80 -50.35 33.30 36.89
N THR A 81 -50.79 32.28 37.62
CA THR A 81 -50.40 32.03 39.01
C THR A 81 -49.36 30.92 39.13
N GLU A 82 -49.35 29.94 38.22
CA GLU A 82 -48.40 28.83 38.26
C GLU A 82 -47.57 28.74 36.97
N PHE A 83 -46.25 28.68 37.12
CA PHE A 83 -45.35 28.45 35.99
C PHE A 83 -45.25 26.96 35.69
N ILE A 84 -45.72 26.54 34.51
CA ILE A 84 -45.75 25.13 34.12
C ILE A 84 -44.70 24.87 33.02
N PRO A 85 -43.53 24.30 33.35
CA PRO A 85 -42.47 24.13 32.36
C PRO A 85 -42.82 23.13 31.25
N ALA A 86 -43.79 22.24 31.47
CA ALA A 86 -44.19 21.20 30.53
C ALA A 86 -44.91 21.74 29.28
N THR A 87 -45.45 22.96 29.33
CA THR A 87 -46.10 23.62 28.18
C THR A 87 -45.12 24.34 27.25
N ILE A 88 -43.82 24.39 27.62
CA ILE A 88 -42.80 25.12 26.87
C ILE A 88 -42.15 24.18 25.84
N PRO A 89 -42.41 24.35 24.52
CA PRO A 89 -41.93 23.41 23.50
C PRO A 89 -40.42 23.21 23.48
N SER A 90 -39.63 24.30 23.56
CA SER A 90 -38.17 24.22 23.54
C SER A 90 -37.61 23.48 24.76
N LEU A 91 -38.27 23.58 25.92
CA LEU A 91 -37.89 22.86 27.13
C LEU A 91 -38.28 21.38 27.07
N ALA A 92 -39.44 21.06 26.50
CA ALA A 92 -39.86 19.68 26.26
C ALA A 92 -38.89 18.97 25.31
N ALA A 93 -38.56 19.60 24.17
CA ALA A 93 -37.57 19.09 23.23
C ALA A 93 -36.19 18.87 23.89
N LYS A 94 -35.71 19.86 24.66
CA LYS A 94 -34.45 19.75 25.40
C LYS A 94 -34.47 18.57 26.37
N LYS A 95 -35.52 18.42 27.17
CA LYS A 95 -35.65 17.29 28.12
C LYS A 95 -35.67 15.94 27.42
N VAL A 96 -36.29 15.83 26.24
CA VAL A 96 -36.30 14.58 25.47
C VAL A 96 -34.90 14.24 24.96
N VAL A 97 -34.16 15.22 24.41
CA VAL A 97 -32.77 14.98 23.99
C VAL A 97 -31.87 14.67 25.18
N ASP A 98 -32.06 15.35 26.31
CA ASP A 98 -31.31 15.06 27.54
C ASP A 98 -31.56 13.64 28.05
N ARG A 99 -32.76 13.06 27.81
CA ARG A 99 -33.02 11.65 28.12
C ARG A 99 -32.20 10.70 27.27
N PHE A 100 -31.85 11.04 26.03
CA PHE A 100 -30.98 10.19 25.19
C PHE A 100 -29.60 10.00 25.79
N LYS A 101 -29.15 10.92 26.63
CA LYS A 101 -27.83 10.84 27.26
C LYS A 101 -27.67 9.66 28.22
N HIS A 102 -28.76 8.98 28.61
CA HIS A 102 -28.69 7.75 29.40
C HIS A 102 -28.14 6.57 28.59
N ASP A 103 -28.25 6.59 27.26
CA ASP A 103 -27.59 5.63 26.39
C ASP A 103 -26.16 6.13 26.10
N TRP A 104 -25.16 5.28 26.38
CA TRP A 104 -23.75 5.59 26.16
C TRP A 104 -23.44 6.03 24.72
N LYS A 105 -24.25 5.61 23.75
CA LYS A 105 -24.12 5.96 22.33
C LYS A 105 -24.48 7.42 22.04
N TYR A 106 -25.33 8.05 22.86
CA TYR A 106 -25.82 9.41 22.66
C TYR A 106 -25.49 10.36 23.82
N LYS A 107 -24.71 9.91 24.82
CA LYS A 107 -24.31 10.66 26.01
C LYS A 107 -23.75 12.07 25.72
N ASP A 108 -23.09 12.23 24.59
CA ASP A 108 -22.42 13.47 24.21
C ASP A 108 -23.21 14.32 23.20
N PHE A 109 -24.46 13.95 22.89
CA PHE A 109 -25.34 14.78 22.07
C PHE A 109 -25.73 16.01 22.87
N ILE A 110 -25.58 17.19 22.26
CA ILE A 110 -25.95 18.46 22.90
C ILE A 110 -27.00 19.12 22.03
N TYR A 111 -28.19 19.34 22.60
CA TYR A 111 -29.19 20.22 22.02
C TYR A 111 -29.17 21.59 22.70
N LYS A 112 -29.09 22.64 21.89
CA LYS A 112 -29.14 24.02 22.34
C LYS A 112 -30.05 24.83 21.43
N THR A 113 -30.92 25.64 22.03
CA THR A 113 -31.65 26.69 21.31
C THR A 113 -30.88 27.99 21.50
N ALA A 114 -29.90 28.26 20.64
CA ALA A 114 -29.05 29.45 20.75
C ALA A 114 -29.81 30.69 20.27
N THR A 115 -30.02 31.68 21.12
CA THR A 115 -30.76 32.91 20.79
C THR A 115 -29.95 34.13 21.19
N LEU A 116 -30.16 35.25 20.48
CA LEU A 116 -29.44 36.50 20.78
C LEU A 116 -29.93 37.15 22.08
N ASN A 117 -31.22 36.99 22.41
CA ASN A 117 -31.86 37.47 23.63
C ASN A 117 -32.73 36.34 24.25
N PRO A 118 -32.12 35.39 24.98
CA PRO A 118 -32.83 34.25 25.56
C PRO A 118 -33.55 34.61 26.85
N THR A 119 -34.65 33.91 27.15
CA THR A 119 -35.24 33.90 28.51
C THR A 119 -34.32 33.17 29.51
N ASN A 120 -33.71 32.04 29.12
CA ASN A 120 -32.73 31.31 29.93
C ASN A 120 -31.31 31.58 29.39
N LEU A 121 -30.41 32.14 30.21
CA LEU A 121 -29.04 32.46 29.80
C LEU A 121 -28.21 31.26 29.31
N ASP A 122 -28.56 30.02 29.66
CA ASP A 122 -27.95 28.82 29.07
C ASP A 122 -28.11 28.75 27.53
N ASN A 123 -29.12 29.44 27.02
CA ASN A 123 -29.46 29.55 25.60
C ASN A 123 -28.83 30.79 24.93
N GLN A 124 -28.00 31.55 25.62
CA GLN A 124 -27.32 32.69 25.03
C GLN A 124 -26.42 32.21 23.89
N ALA A 125 -26.62 32.81 22.72
CA ALA A 125 -25.80 32.52 21.56
C ALA A 125 -24.35 32.97 21.80
N ASP A 126 -23.40 32.09 21.53
CA ASP A 126 -21.99 32.46 21.42
C ASP A 126 -21.72 33.14 20.06
N LEU A 127 -20.48 33.60 19.85
CA LEU A 127 -20.09 34.29 18.60
C LEU A 127 -20.24 33.43 17.33
N PHE A 128 -20.07 32.11 17.44
CA PHE A 128 -20.25 31.20 16.32
C PHE A 128 -21.74 31.01 16.02
N GLU A 129 -22.55 30.79 17.06
CA GLU A 129 -23.99 30.61 16.96
C GLU A 129 -24.68 31.88 16.44
N ALA A 130 -24.22 33.06 16.88
CA ALA A 130 -24.68 34.35 16.37
C ALA A 130 -24.48 34.51 14.86
N LYS A 131 -23.34 34.02 14.32
CA LYS A 131 -23.09 34.02 12.87
C LYS A 131 -24.01 33.06 12.10
N LEU A 132 -24.42 31.95 12.70
CA LEU A 132 -25.44 31.08 12.10
C LEU A 132 -26.80 31.79 12.04
N ILE A 133 -27.17 32.48 13.13
CA ILE A 133 -28.41 33.28 13.21
C ILE A 133 -28.41 34.40 12.16
N GLU A 134 -27.28 35.07 11.95
CA GLU A 134 -27.11 36.08 10.91
C GLU A 134 -27.29 35.49 9.50
N GLN A 135 -26.69 34.32 9.22
CA GLN A 135 -26.85 33.63 7.93
C GLN A 135 -28.31 33.29 7.63
N PHE A 136 -29.04 32.73 8.61
CA PHE A 136 -30.46 32.46 8.46
C PHE A 136 -31.30 33.74 8.31
N ASN A 137 -30.88 34.85 8.92
CA ASN A 137 -31.55 36.13 8.73
C ASN A 137 -31.35 36.70 7.33
N ARG A 138 -30.12 36.57 6.79
CA ARG A 138 -29.74 37.04 5.45
C ARG A 138 -30.41 36.23 4.34
N ASP A 139 -30.52 34.92 4.53
CA ASP A 139 -31.19 34.01 3.58
C ASP A 139 -32.26 33.17 4.28
N ARG A 140 -33.52 33.59 4.11
CA ARG A 140 -34.70 32.91 4.69
C ARG A 140 -35.06 31.59 4.00
N THR A 141 -34.46 31.30 2.84
CA THR A 141 -34.64 30.03 2.14
C THR A 141 -33.81 28.91 2.77
N LEU A 142 -32.72 29.27 3.44
CA LEU A 142 -31.82 28.35 4.14
C LEU A 142 -32.51 27.72 5.35
N LYS A 143 -32.76 26.40 5.29
CA LYS A 143 -33.47 25.66 6.36
C LYS A 143 -32.53 24.97 7.32
N ILE A 144 -31.41 24.45 6.82
CA ILE A 144 -30.46 23.67 7.60
C ILE A 144 -29.05 24.07 7.21
N LEU A 145 -28.19 24.23 8.22
CA LEU A 145 -26.75 24.33 8.09
C LEU A 145 -26.11 23.18 8.86
N SER A 146 -25.13 22.51 8.26
CA SER A 146 -24.36 21.49 8.95
C SER A 146 -22.91 21.56 8.54
N ASP A 147 -22.00 21.54 9.52
CA ASP A 147 -20.56 21.48 9.31
C ASP A 147 -19.85 21.14 10.63
N PHE A 148 -18.54 21.36 10.70
CA PHE A 148 -17.74 21.21 11.91
C PHE A 148 -17.43 22.56 12.55
N ARG A 149 -17.38 22.56 13.89
CA ARG A 149 -16.78 23.63 14.69
C ARG A 149 -15.80 23.04 15.69
N TYR A 150 -14.90 23.88 16.18
CA TYR A 150 -14.13 23.58 17.38
C TYR A 150 -14.73 24.33 18.57
N LEU A 151 -14.90 23.63 19.68
CA LEU A 151 -15.33 24.21 20.95
C LEU A 151 -14.51 23.57 22.07
N SER A 152 -13.78 24.39 22.83
CA SER A 152 -12.91 23.93 23.92
C SER A 152 -11.96 22.78 23.52
N GLY A 153 -11.34 22.91 22.34
CA GLY A 153 -10.42 21.90 21.79
C GLY A 153 -11.07 20.64 21.22
N LYS A 154 -12.40 20.48 21.33
CA LYS A 154 -13.14 19.34 20.77
C LYS A 154 -13.71 19.70 19.39
N LYS A 155 -13.51 18.81 18.41
CA LYS A 155 -14.16 18.91 17.10
C LYS A 155 -15.59 18.39 17.20
N LEU A 156 -16.56 19.25 16.99
CA LEU A 156 -17.99 18.94 17.02
C LEU A 156 -18.55 19.08 15.61
N PHE A 157 -19.33 18.10 15.17
CA PHE A 157 -20.24 18.28 14.06
C PHE A 157 -21.51 18.96 14.57
N TYR A 158 -22.02 19.94 13.83
CA TYR A 158 -23.27 20.61 14.18
C TYR A 158 -24.29 20.48 13.05
N THR A 159 -25.56 20.37 13.44
CA THR A 159 -26.71 20.59 12.56
C THR A 159 -27.56 21.69 13.18
N ALA A 160 -27.74 22.78 12.46
CA ALA A 160 -28.43 23.97 12.90
C ALA A 160 -29.60 24.29 11.98
N GLN A 161 -30.70 24.80 12.55
CA GLN A 161 -31.84 25.33 11.81
C GLN A 161 -32.34 26.63 12.45
N PRO A 162 -33.03 27.52 11.71
CA PRO A 162 -33.49 28.79 12.25
C PRO A 162 -34.63 28.60 13.25
N LEU A 163 -34.54 29.24 14.41
CA LEU A 163 -35.66 29.38 15.34
C LEU A 163 -36.43 30.65 14.95
N THR A 164 -37.53 30.45 14.22
CA THR A 164 -38.40 31.54 13.74
C THR A 164 -39.70 31.58 14.54
N VAL A 165 -40.16 32.77 14.92
CA VAL A 165 -41.45 32.96 15.57
C VAL A 165 -42.56 32.85 14.52
N THR A 166 -43.03 31.64 14.23
CA THR A 166 -44.05 31.39 13.20
C THR A 166 -45.48 31.50 13.71
N ASP A 167 -45.68 31.40 15.02
CA ASP A 167 -46.99 31.48 15.67
C ASP A 167 -47.07 32.69 16.61
N SER A 168 -48.18 33.43 16.51
CA SER A 168 -48.53 34.54 17.42
C SER A 168 -48.66 34.10 18.89
N SER A 169 -48.92 32.83 19.17
CA SER A 169 -48.99 32.28 20.53
C SER A 169 -47.71 32.49 21.32
N CYS A 170 -46.54 32.51 20.65
CA CYS A 170 -45.24 32.81 21.28
C CYS A 170 -45.21 34.22 21.88
N LEU A 171 -45.92 35.17 21.26
CA LEU A 171 -45.96 36.57 21.71
C LEU A 171 -46.77 36.75 22.99
N LYS A 172 -47.54 35.76 23.44
CA LYS A 172 -48.22 35.79 24.75
C LYS A 172 -47.23 35.86 25.91
N CYS A 173 -46.01 35.33 25.73
CA CYS A 173 -44.97 35.34 26.76
C CYS A 173 -43.76 36.21 26.38
N HIS A 174 -43.51 36.44 25.08
CA HIS A 174 -42.26 37.02 24.60
C HIS A 174 -42.41 38.39 23.91
N SER A 175 -43.59 39.03 23.94
CA SER A 175 -43.76 40.40 23.43
C SER A 175 -43.20 41.43 24.42
N THR A 176 -43.87 41.68 25.54
CA THR A 176 -43.42 42.58 26.61
C THR A 176 -43.63 41.96 27.98
N PRO A 177 -42.84 42.35 29.01
CA PRO A 177 -43.00 41.82 30.36
C PRO A 177 -44.39 42.03 30.95
N GLU A 178 -45.06 43.13 30.62
CA GLU A 178 -46.38 43.48 31.14
C GLU A 178 -47.49 42.58 30.61
N SER A 179 -47.30 42.04 29.40
CA SER A 179 -48.27 41.15 28.75
C SER A 179 -48.04 39.66 29.07
N ALA A 180 -46.84 39.32 29.56
CA ALA A 180 -46.49 37.96 29.89
C ALA A 180 -47.19 37.48 31.18
N PRO A 181 -47.43 36.17 31.35
CA PRO A 181 -47.98 35.64 32.60
C PRO A 181 -47.12 36.02 33.80
N LYS A 182 -47.75 36.41 34.92
CA LYS A 182 -47.01 36.85 36.12
C LYS A 182 -46.02 35.79 36.60
N SER A 183 -46.43 34.53 36.62
CA SER A 183 -45.56 33.39 36.95
C SER A 183 -44.29 33.29 36.07
N HIS A 184 -44.37 33.70 34.80
CA HIS A 184 -43.21 33.75 33.90
C HIS A 184 -42.26 34.89 34.28
N VAL A 185 -42.81 36.08 34.54
CA VAL A 185 -42.04 37.27 34.94
C VAL A 185 -41.38 37.07 36.30
N GLU A 186 -42.07 36.45 37.26
CA GLU A 186 -41.51 36.10 38.57
C GLU A 186 -40.32 35.14 38.44
N LYS A 187 -40.39 34.20 37.50
CA LYS A 187 -39.34 33.20 37.29
C LYS A 187 -38.13 33.73 36.54
N TYR A 188 -38.34 34.53 35.50
CA TYR A 188 -37.27 34.93 34.55
C TYR A 188 -36.93 36.42 34.58
N GLY A 189 -37.68 37.22 35.34
CA GLY A 189 -37.53 38.66 35.39
C GLY A 189 -38.06 39.35 34.13
N THR A 190 -37.74 40.64 33.98
CA THR A 190 -38.27 41.51 32.92
C THR A 190 -37.24 41.89 31.84
N ARG A 191 -35.99 41.42 31.97
CA ARG A 191 -34.86 41.94 31.18
C ARG A 191 -34.67 41.23 29.84
N ASN A 192 -34.74 39.90 29.81
CA ASN A 192 -34.35 39.11 28.65
C ASN A 192 -35.52 38.25 28.14
N GLY A 193 -35.46 37.84 26.87
CA GLY A 193 -36.48 36.98 26.28
C GLY A 193 -37.78 37.67 25.87
N TYR A 194 -37.77 39.01 25.75
CA TYR A 194 -38.90 39.82 25.28
C TYR A 194 -38.55 40.55 23.97
N GLY A 195 -39.53 41.23 23.38
CA GLY A 195 -39.39 42.03 22.17
C GLY A 195 -39.42 41.22 20.88
N TRP A 196 -39.88 39.97 20.92
CA TRP A 196 -39.98 39.12 19.75
C TRP A 196 -41.08 39.62 18.81
N LYS A 197 -40.86 39.44 17.49
CA LYS A 197 -41.84 39.77 16.45
C LYS A 197 -42.22 38.54 15.65
N LEU A 198 -43.46 38.50 15.16
CA LEU A 198 -43.91 37.45 14.25
C LEU A 198 -43.01 37.42 13.00
N ASN A 199 -42.67 36.22 12.55
CA ASN A 199 -41.75 35.91 11.43
C ASN A 199 -40.29 36.35 11.64
N GLN A 200 -39.90 36.72 12.86
CA GLN A 200 -38.50 37.01 13.20
C GLN A 200 -37.72 35.72 13.46
N VAL A 201 -36.49 35.63 12.92
CA VAL A 201 -35.50 34.62 13.35
C VAL A 201 -34.84 35.16 14.61
N ILE A 202 -35.23 34.57 15.74
CA ILE A 202 -34.77 34.97 17.08
C ILE A 202 -33.52 34.19 17.52
N GLY A 203 -33.22 33.10 16.83
CA GLY A 203 -32.12 32.21 17.17
C GLY A 203 -31.95 31.06 16.19
N SER A 204 -31.22 30.04 16.62
CA SER A 204 -31.09 28.76 15.93
C SER A 204 -31.20 27.61 16.93
N GLN A 205 -31.85 26.52 16.49
CA GLN A 205 -31.79 25.25 17.19
C GLN A 205 -30.58 24.49 16.65
N ILE A 206 -29.75 23.94 17.53
CA ILE A 206 -28.49 23.31 17.16
C ILE A 206 -28.34 21.97 17.89
N ILE A 207 -28.02 20.93 17.13
CA ILE A 207 -27.55 19.65 17.61
C ILE A 207 -26.05 19.58 17.40
N TYR A 208 -25.29 19.33 18.48
CA TYR A 208 -23.86 19.02 18.42
C TYR A 208 -23.63 17.54 18.66
N ILE A 209 -22.77 16.96 17.82
CA ILE A 209 -22.33 15.56 17.89
C ILE A 209 -20.79 15.56 17.92
N PRO A 210 -20.13 14.90 18.90
CA PRO A 210 -18.68 14.83 18.89
C PRO A 210 -18.18 14.06 17.68
N ALA A 211 -17.35 14.71 16.87
CA ALA A 211 -16.80 14.09 15.68
C ALA A 211 -15.69 13.08 16.02
N SER A 212 -15.04 13.23 17.18
CA SER A 212 -13.89 12.42 17.58
C SER A 212 -14.19 10.92 17.60
N GLU A 213 -15.34 10.50 18.12
CA GLU A 213 -15.68 9.07 18.21
C GLU A 213 -15.90 8.45 16.82
N VAL A 214 -16.57 9.19 15.92
CA VAL A 214 -16.79 8.76 14.53
C VAL A 214 -15.46 8.64 13.79
N PHE A 215 -14.58 9.64 13.91
CA PHE A 215 -13.27 9.62 13.25
C PHE A 215 -12.27 8.62 13.85
N VAL A 216 -12.38 8.27 15.15
CA VAL A 216 -11.60 7.17 15.74
C VAL A 216 -11.93 5.85 15.06
N ASN A 217 -13.21 5.57 14.82
CA ASN A 217 -13.64 4.35 14.12
C ASN A 217 -13.17 4.33 12.66
N VAL A 218 -13.19 5.49 11.97
CA VAL A 218 -12.63 5.63 10.61
C VAL A 218 -11.14 5.30 10.60
N ARG A 219 -10.35 5.85 11.52
CA ARG A 219 -8.91 5.54 11.61
C ARG A 219 -8.65 4.06 11.85
N ARG A 220 -9.39 3.44 12.77
CA ARG A 220 -9.25 2.00 13.05
C ARG A 220 -9.55 1.16 11.80
N ALA A 221 -10.60 1.49 11.05
CA ALA A 221 -10.94 0.79 9.80
C ALA A 221 -9.84 0.95 8.74
N ILE A 222 -9.28 2.16 8.59
CA ILE A 222 -8.16 2.42 7.67
C ILE A 222 -6.92 1.60 8.07
N PHE A 223 -6.56 1.58 9.35
CA PHE A 223 -5.40 0.80 9.81
C PHE A 223 -5.58 -0.70 9.62
N LEU A 224 -6.78 -1.24 9.88
CA LEU A 224 -7.08 -2.65 9.62
C LEU A 224 -6.99 -2.96 8.13
N PHE A 225 -7.56 -2.12 7.27
CA PHE A 225 -7.47 -2.27 5.82
C PHE A 225 -6.02 -2.25 5.35
N LEU A 226 -5.23 -1.25 5.77
CA LEU A 226 -3.82 -1.12 5.43
C LEU A 226 -3.00 -2.32 5.94
N GLY A 227 -3.29 -2.81 7.15
CA GLY A 227 -2.62 -3.97 7.73
C GLY A 227 -2.87 -5.25 6.94
N ILE A 228 -4.14 -5.54 6.60
CA ILE A 228 -4.51 -6.70 5.77
C ILE A 228 -3.86 -6.58 4.39
N PHE A 229 -3.98 -5.41 3.75
CA PHE A 229 -3.44 -5.16 2.42
C PHE A 229 -1.90 -5.31 2.40
N MET A 230 -1.22 -4.78 3.40
CA MET A 230 0.23 -4.91 3.56
C MET A 230 0.65 -6.36 3.79
N SER A 231 -0.11 -7.13 4.57
CA SER A 231 0.14 -8.56 4.77
C SER A 231 0.03 -9.35 3.47
N VAL A 232 -1.03 -9.13 2.69
CA VAL A 232 -1.23 -9.80 1.39
C VAL A 232 -0.10 -9.46 0.42
N PHE A 233 0.29 -8.18 0.33
CA PHE A 233 1.38 -7.77 -0.54
C PHE A 233 2.75 -8.29 -0.11
N ALA A 234 3.03 -8.32 1.19
CA ALA A 234 4.26 -8.93 1.71
C ALA A 234 4.35 -10.41 1.29
N LEU A 235 3.24 -11.14 1.38
CA LEU A 235 3.16 -12.53 0.94
C LEU A 235 3.41 -12.66 -0.57
N VAL A 236 2.86 -11.76 -1.40
CA VAL A 236 3.12 -11.73 -2.84
C VAL A 236 4.61 -11.46 -3.13
N ILE A 237 5.21 -10.45 -2.51
CA ILE A 237 6.64 -10.12 -2.70
C ILE A 237 7.52 -11.33 -2.34
N VAL A 238 7.30 -11.93 -1.18
CA VAL A 238 8.07 -13.08 -0.70
C VAL A 238 7.89 -14.28 -1.64
N SER A 239 6.64 -14.56 -2.04
CA SER A 239 6.32 -15.67 -2.94
C SER A 239 6.95 -15.49 -4.32
N THR A 240 6.85 -14.30 -4.92
CA THR A 240 7.48 -13.99 -6.22
C THR A 240 8.99 -14.07 -6.14
N LYS A 241 9.62 -13.50 -5.08
CA LYS A 241 11.06 -13.60 -4.87
C LYS A 241 11.50 -15.05 -4.76
N TYR A 242 10.77 -15.86 -4.00
CA TYR A 242 11.03 -17.28 -3.83
C TYR A 242 10.90 -18.03 -5.16
N LEU A 243 9.79 -17.85 -5.88
CA LEU A 243 9.54 -18.49 -7.18
C LEU A 243 10.62 -18.13 -8.20
N ILE A 244 10.96 -16.85 -8.38
CA ILE A 244 12.01 -16.46 -9.32
C ILE A 244 13.35 -17.09 -8.94
N THR A 245 13.71 -17.06 -7.65
CA THR A 245 15.00 -17.60 -7.21
C THR A 245 15.09 -19.10 -7.40
N ALA A 246 14.06 -19.85 -7.00
CA ALA A 246 14.04 -21.30 -7.04
C ALA A 246 13.76 -21.85 -8.45
N ARG A 247 12.79 -21.27 -9.18
CA ARG A 247 12.35 -21.79 -10.49
C ARG A 247 13.20 -21.28 -11.65
N VAL A 248 13.84 -20.11 -11.55
CA VAL A 248 14.56 -19.47 -12.66
C VAL A 248 16.05 -19.30 -12.37
N ILE A 249 16.43 -18.60 -11.30
CA ILE A 249 17.83 -18.22 -11.07
C ILE A 249 18.71 -19.43 -10.70
N GLN A 250 18.28 -20.26 -9.73
CA GLN A 250 19.05 -21.43 -9.31
C GLN A 250 19.35 -22.40 -10.48
N PRO A 251 18.40 -22.75 -11.35
CA PRO A 251 18.64 -23.59 -12.53
C PRO A 251 19.52 -22.96 -13.61
N LEU A 252 19.58 -21.64 -13.71
CA LEU A 252 20.43 -20.99 -14.73
C LEU A 252 21.90 -20.89 -14.31
N LYS A 253 22.20 -20.92 -12.99
CA LYS A 253 23.58 -20.82 -12.48
C LYS A 253 24.55 -21.89 -13.03
N PRO A 254 24.18 -23.19 -13.10
CA PRO A 254 25.09 -24.22 -13.59
C PRO A 254 25.39 -24.04 -15.08
N MET A 255 24.37 -23.72 -15.89
CA MET A 255 24.52 -23.45 -17.32
C MET A 255 25.44 -22.25 -17.57
N ALA A 256 25.24 -21.15 -16.84
CA ALA A 256 26.10 -19.98 -16.93
C ALA A 256 27.56 -20.29 -16.56
N LYS A 257 27.76 -21.13 -15.52
CA LYS A 257 29.10 -21.55 -15.09
C LYS A 257 29.79 -22.43 -16.13
N ILE A 258 29.08 -23.39 -16.74
CA ILE A 258 29.62 -24.26 -17.80
C ILE A 258 29.97 -23.42 -19.04
N ALA A 259 29.08 -22.51 -19.46
CA ALA A 259 29.36 -21.61 -20.58
C ALA A 259 30.61 -20.74 -20.32
N GLN A 260 30.80 -20.27 -19.08
CA GLN A 260 31.98 -19.50 -18.69
C GLN A 260 33.27 -20.33 -18.72
N ILE A 261 33.22 -21.61 -18.35
CA ILE A 261 34.37 -22.54 -18.45
C ILE A 261 34.72 -22.83 -19.92
N ILE A 262 33.72 -23.12 -20.76
CA ILE A 262 33.93 -23.41 -22.20
C ILE A 262 34.48 -22.18 -22.94
N SER A 263 34.12 -20.97 -22.51
CA SER A 263 34.64 -19.73 -23.09
C SER A 263 36.10 -19.44 -22.73
N GLN A 264 36.69 -20.14 -21.75
CA GLN A 264 38.10 -19.96 -21.39
C GLN A 264 39.00 -20.78 -22.34
N GLU A 265 40.19 -20.27 -22.66
CA GLU A 265 41.13 -20.90 -23.60
C GLU A 265 41.56 -22.32 -23.18
N THR A 266 41.45 -22.66 -21.89
CA THR A 266 41.74 -23.99 -21.36
C THR A 266 40.46 -24.64 -20.84
N ILE A 267 39.87 -25.50 -21.67
CA ILE A 267 38.68 -26.27 -21.28
C ILE A 267 39.09 -27.33 -20.25
N ASP A 268 38.80 -27.10 -18.98
CA ASP A 268 38.90 -28.14 -17.95
C ASP A 268 37.75 -29.14 -18.09
N VAL A 269 38.03 -30.16 -18.89
CA VAL A 269 37.21 -31.35 -19.14
C VAL A 269 36.58 -31.93 -17.87
N ASN A 270 37.36 -32.08 -16.81
CA ASN A 270 36.90 -32.74 -15.59
C ASN A 270 35.89 -31.86 -14.85
N GLN A 271 36.12 -30.53 -14.82
CA GLN A 271 35.16 -29.60 -14.23
C GLN A 271 33.82 -29.56 -14.98
N VAL A 272 33.84 -29.60 -16.32
CA VAL A 272 32.61 -29.63 -17.13
C VAL A 272 31.83 -30.92 -16.88
N CYS A 273 32.50 -32.07 -16.90
CA CYS A 273 31.85 -33.37 -16.70
C CYS A 273 31.20 -33.51 -15.31
N ILE A 274 31.86 -33.00 -14.26
CA ILE A 274 31.30 -32.96 -12.89
C ILE A 274 30.05 -32.09 -12.81
N LEU A 275 30.09 -30.87 -13.39
CA LEU A 275 28.95 -29.94 -13.38
C LEU A 275 27.76 -30.46 -14.19
N GLU A 276 28.03 -31.09 -15.33
CA GLU A 276 27.01 -31.72 -16.17
C GLU A 276 26.29 -32.85 -15.42
N HIS A 277 27.07 -33.76 -14.81
CA HIS A 277 26.51 -34.94 -14.15
C HIS A 277 25.76 -34.60 -12.84
N GLN A 278 26.24 -33.62 -12.06
CA GLN A 278 25.63 -33.28 -10.77
C GLN A 278 24.47 -32.28 -10.88
N GLN A 279 24.57 -31.28 -11.76
CA GLN A 279 23.65 -30.14 -11.76
C GLN A 279 22.82 -30.03 -13.05
N LEU A 280 23.41 -30.27 -14.23
CA LEU A 280 22.69 -30.14 -15.50
C LEU A 280 21.65 -31.27 -15.69
N LYS A 281 21.98 -32.49 -15.27
CA LYS A 281 21.06 -33.65 -15.32
C LYS A 281 19.73 -33.42 -14.58
N LYS A 282 19.74 -32.60 -13.51
CA LYS A 282 18.51 -32.22 -12.77
C LYS A 282 17.65 -31.22 -13.56
N ILE A 283 18.29 -30.35 -14.35
CA ILE A 283 17.61 -29.33 -15.17
C ILE A 283 16.98 -29.99 -16.40
N VAL A 284 17.71 -30.87 -17.08
CA VAL A 284 17.27 -31.62 -18.27
C VAL A 284 15.98 -32.43 -18.04
N LYS A 285 15.80 -32.94 -16.81
CA LYS A 285 14.59 -33.67 -16.39
C LYS A 285 13.35 -32.80 -16.25
N ARG A 286 13.49 -31.46 -16.23
CA ARG A 286 12.34 -30.56 -16.13
C ARG A 286 11.52 -30.59 -17.42
N LYS A 287 10.21 -30.40 -17.26
CA LYS A 287 9.22 -30.36 -18.35
C LYS A 287 8.90 -28.94 -18.84
N ASP A 288 9.52 -27.92 -18.25
CA ASP A 288 9.34 -26.52 -18.62
C ASP A 288 10.38 -26.04 -19.64
N GLU A 289 10.30 -24.78 -20.03
CA GLU A 289 11.16 -24.12 -21.02
C GLU A 289 12.64 -24.19 -20.60
N LEU A 290 12.94 -24.17 -19.30
CA LEU A 290 14.30 -24.34 -18.79
C LEU A 290 14.81 -25.77 -18.94
N GLY A 291 13.93 -26.77 -18.84
CA GLY A 291 14.27 -28.15 -19.18
C GLY A 291 14.55 -28.35 -20.66
N GLN A 292 13.77 -27.69 -21.53
CA GLN A 292 14.03 -27.68 -22.98
C GLN A 292 15.37 -27.02 -23.29
N LEU A 293 15.65 -25.85 -22.72
CA LEU A 293 16.95 -25.19 -22.84
C LEU A 293 18.08 -26.07 -22.29
N GLY A 294 17.83 -26.81 -21.20
CA GLY A 294 18.75 -27.79 -20.63
C GLY A 294 19.17 -28.89 -21.58
N ARG A 295 18.22 -29.45 -22.33
CA ARG A 295 18.50 -30.48 -23.35
C ARG A 295 19.35 -29.92 -24.48
N VAL A 296 18.93 -28.80 -25.07
CA VAL A 296 19.67 -28.15 -26.16
C VAL A 296 21.08 -27.75 -25.72
N PHE A 297 21.23 -27.23 -24.50
CA PHE A 297 22.53 -26.88 -23.94
C PHE A 297 23.41 -28.11 -23.70
N GLN A 298 22.84 -29.22 -23.22
CA GLN A 298 23.57 -30.47 -23.04
C GLN A 298 24.09 -31.00 -24.39
N ASP A 299 23.25 -31.01 -25.42
CA ASP A 299 23.64 -31.47 -26.76
C ASP A 299 24.78 -30.61 -27.32
N MET A 300 24.70 -29.29 -27.16
CA MET A 300 25.77 -28.37 -27.56
C MET A 300 27.09 -28.61 -26.82
N VAL A 301 27.04 -28.79 -25.49
CA VAL A 301 28.24 -29.06 -24.67
C VAL A 301 28.90 -30.37 -25.09
N SER A 302 28.10 -31.42 -25.32
CA SER A 302 28.58 -32.72 -25.78
C SER A 302 29.28 -32.62 -27.13
N GLU A 303 28.69 -31.89 -28.09
CA GLU A 303 29.26 -31.68 -29.42
C GLU A 303 30.58 -30.90 -29.38
N ILE A 304 30.67 -29.81 -28.59
CA ILE A 304 31.91 -29.03 -28.43
C ILE A 304 33.01 -29.91 -27.85
N TYR A 305 32.67 -30.72 -26.84
CA TYR A 305 33.62 -31.61 -26.20
C TYR A 305 34.15 -32.68 -27.17
N HIS A 306 33.26 -33.32 -27.93
CA HIS A 306 33.63 -34.28 -28.95
C HIS A 306 34.58 -33.67 -29.99
N ARG A 307 34.30 -32.46 -30.46
CA ARG A 307 35.19 -31.73 -31.38
C ARG A 307 36.55 -31.44 -30.77
N GLN A 308 36.61 -30.93 -29.55
CA GLN A 308 37.86 -30.60 -28.87
C GLN A 308 38.75 -31.85 -28.72
N GLN A 309 38.16 -32.99 -28.34
CA GLN A 309 38.89 -34.24 -28.18
C GLN A 309 39.41 -34.77 -29.53
N GLN A 310 38.64 -34.61 -30.61
CA GLN A 310 39.05 -35.01 -31.94
C GLN A 310 40.23 -34.16 -32.44
N GLU A 311 40.19 -32.85 -32.23
CA GLU A 311 41.30 -31.95 -32.56
C GLU A 311 42.55 -32.27 -31.74
N GLN A 312 42.42 -32.55 -30.44
CA GLN A 312 43.55 -32.99 -29.62
C GLN A 312 44.17 -34.31 -30.11
N ARG A 313 43.33 -35.30 -30.45
CA ARG A 313 43.82 -36.59 -30.99
C ARG A 313 44.53 -36.40 -32.32
N ARG A 314 44.02 -35.54 -33.20
CA ARG A 314 44.68 -35.20 -34.47
C ARG A 314 46.00 -34.50 -34.23
N ALA A 315 46.07 -33.58 -33.27
CA ALA A 315 47.31 -32.90 -32.90
C ALA A 315 48.34 -33.89 -32.33
N ASP A 316 47.92 -34.81 -31.46
CA ASP A 316 48.79 -35.85 -30.89
C ASP A 316 49.28 -36.82 -31.97
N GLU A 317 48.40 -37.24 -32.89
CA GLU A 317 48.73 -38.12 -34.00
C GLU A 317 49.69 -37.44 -34.99
N LEU A 318 49.43 -36.18 -35.34
CA LEU A 318 50.34 -35.38 -36.16
C LEU A 318 51.69 -35.19 -35.47
N SER A 319 51.71 -34.96 -34.15
CA SER A 319 52.95 -34.86 -33.37
C SER A 319 53.75 -36.16 -33.40
N ARG A 320 53.08 -37.31 -33.28
CA ARG A 320 53.73 -38.62 -33.43
C ARG A 320 54.25 -38.85 -34.84
N GLN A 321 53.49 -38.49 -35.88
CA GLN A 321 53.95 -38.57 -37.26
C GLN A 321 55.20 -37.73 -37.49
N LEU A 322 55.24 -36.51 -36.95
CA LEU A 322 56.42 -35.64 -37.02
C LEU A 322 57.62 -36.25 -36.28
N GLN A 323 57.42 -36.83 -35.10
CA GLN A 323 58.50 -37.52 -34.37
C GLN A 323 59.04 -38.71 -35.14
N GLN A 324 58.16 -39.50 -35.76
CA GLN A 324 58.57 -40.66 -36.56
C GLN A 324 59.33 -40.24 -37.82
N LEU A 325 58.84 -39.21 -38.53
CA LEU A 325 59.54 -38.64 -39.68
C LEU A 325 60.90 -38.08 -39.28
N GLN A 326 61.01 -37.39 -38.13
CA GLN A 326 62.30 -36.89 -37.63
C GLN A 326 63.28 -38.04 -37.35
N ALA A 327 62.84 -39.12 -36.69
CA ALA A 327 63.68 -40.29 -36.42
C ALA A 327 64.10 -41.00 -37.72
N GLU A 328 63.21 -41.11 -38.71
CA GLU A 328 63.52 -41.68 -40.03
C GLU A 328 64.52 -40.80 -40.78
N THR A 329 64.35 -39.48 -40.73
CA THR A 329 65.29 -38.53 -41.38
C THR A 329 66.66 -38.58 -40.70
N GLU A 330 66.71 -38.63 -39.37
CA GLU A 330 67.95 -38.76 -38.60
C GLU A 330 68.66 -40.10 -38.88
N GLN A 331 67.91 -41.20 -38.96
CA GLN A 331 68.46 -42.50 -39.33
C GLN A 331 68.95 -42.54 -40.78
N THR A 332 68.28 -41.83 -41.69
CA THR A 332 68.71 -41.69 -43.09
C THR A 332 70.03 -40.91 -43.17
N ILE A 333 70.14 -39.79 -42.44
CA ILE A 333 71.38 -39.00 -42.34
C ILE A 333 72.52 -39.87 -41.79
N ILE A 334 72.29 -40.60 -40.70
CA ILE A 334 73.30 -41.51 -40.12
C ILE A 334 73.72 -42.59 -41.12
N THR A 335 72.77 -43.19 -41.85
CA THR A 335 73.06 -44.24 -42.83
C THR A 335 73.87 -43.68 -44.00
N GLN A 336 73.55 -42.47 -44.46
CA GLN A 336 74.26 -41.80 -45.53
C GLN A 336 75.68 -41.38 -45.10
N GLU A 337 75.84 -40.86 -43.87
CA GLU A 337 77.16 -40.57 -43.28
C GLU A 337 78.01 -41.84 -43.13
N VAL A 338 77.43 -42.94 -42.63
CA VAL A 338 78.14 -44.23 -42.53
C VAL A 338 78.54 -44.73 -43.91
N GLN A 339 77.67 -44.61 -44.91
CA GLN A 339 77.98 -45.02 -46.28
C GLN A 339 79.12 -44.18 -46.88
N GLU A 340 79.10 -42.86 -46.71
CA GLU A 340 80.17 -41.95 -47.13
C GLU A 340 81.51 -42.27 -46.45
N ILE A 341 81.49 -42.62 -45.15
CA ILE A 341 82.69 -43.06 -44.41
C ILE A 341 83.20 -44.41 -44.95
N THR A 342 82.32 -45.36 -45.26
CA THR A 342 82.73 -46.69 -45.80
C THR A 342 83.26 -46.64 -47.22
N GLU A 343 82.85 -45.65 -48.01
CA GLU A 343 83.33 -45.39 -49.38
C GLU A 343 84.58 -44.49 -49.40
N SER A 344 84.99 -43.92 -48.26
CA SER A 344 86.22 -43.13 -48.17
C SER A 344 87.48 -43.99 -48.40
N ASP A 345 88.47 -43.41 -49.10
CA ASP A 345 89.75 -44.06 -49.41
C ASP A 345 90.47 -44.63 -48.17
N TYR A 346 90.27 -43.99 -47.02
CA TYR A 346 90.83 -44.41 -45.72
C TYR A 346 90.23 -45.73 -45.20
N PHE A 347 88.91 -45.90 -45.31
CA PHE A 347 88.23 -47.11 -44.84
C PHE A 347 88.50 -48.30 -45.77
N GLN A 348 88.61 -48.05 -47.09
CA GLN A 348 89.06 -49.03 -48.08
C GLN A 348 90.49 -49.51 -47.79
N GLN A 349 91.42 -48.58 -47.47
CA GLN A 349 92.78 -48.92 -47.04
C GLN A 349 92.80 -49.81 -45.79
N LEU A 350 92.01 -49.49 -44.76
CA LEU A 350 91.90 -50.31 -43.55
C LEU A 350 91.38 -51.73 -43.83
N GLN A 351 90.39 -51.90 -44.72
CA GLN A 351 89.93 -53.23 -45.15
C GLN A 351 91.02 -54.00 -45.90
N GLN A 352 91.82 -53.30 -46.70
CA GLN A 352 92.91 -53.90 -47.46
C GLN A 352 94.05 -54.36 -46.53
N THR A 353 94.46 -53.52 -45.57
CA THR A 353 95.42 -53.89 -44.52
C THR A 353 94.92 -55.04 -43.64
N ALA A 354 93.63 -55.09 -43.29
CA ALA A 354 93.06 -56.20 -42.53
C ALA A 354 92.99 -57.52 -43.33
N ARG A 355 92.82 -57.45 -44.67
CA ARG A 355 92.93 -58.63 -45.55
C ARG A 355 94.37 -59.11 -45.68
N GLU A 356 95.34 -58.21 -45.76
CA GLU A 356 96.77 -58.51 -45.77
C GLU A 356 97.20 -59.26 -44.49
N ILE A 357 96.77 -58.78 -43.31
CA ILE A 357 97.03 -59.45 -42.02
C ILE A 357 96.36 -60.84 -41.95
N ARG A 358 95.15 -61.00 -42.53
CA ARG A 358 94.48 -62.31 -42.60
C ARG A 358 95.15 -63.30 -43.55
N SER A 359 95.79 -62.82 -44.62
CA SER A 359 96.58 -63.68 -45.53
C SER A 359 97.95 -64.05 -44.94
N GLU A 360 98.49 -63.28 -44.00
CA GLU A 360 99.76 -63.58 -43.32
C GLU A 360 99.60 -64.52 -42.10
N GLY A 361 98.38 -64.77 -41.62
CA GLY A 361 98.09 -65.69 -40.51
C GLY A 361 97.85 -67.16 -40.90
N GLY A 362 97.95 -67.49 -42.19
CA GLY A 362 97.73 -68.83 -42.73
C GLY A 362 99.02 -69.62 -42.98
N THR A 363 99.80 -69.94 -41.94
CA THR A 363 100.75 -71.08 -41.94
C THR A 363 101.12 -71.47 -40.50
N SER A 364 100.41 -72.45 -39.95
CA SER A 364 100.93 -73.52 -39.07
C SER A 364 99.84 -74.57 -38.86
#